data_AF-A0A970PWX8-F1
#
_entry.id   AF-A0A970PWX8-F1
#
_cell.length_a   1.000
_cell.length_b   1.000
_cell.length_c   1.000
_cell.angle_alpha   90.00
_cell.angle_beta   90.00
_cell.angle_gamma   90.00
#
_symmetry.space_group_name_H-M   'P 1'
#
loop_
_entity.id
_entity.type
_entity.pdbx_description
1 polymer ?
#
loop_
_entity_poly.entity_id
_entity_poly.type
_entity_poly.pdbx_seq_one_letter_code
_entity_poly.pdbx_strand_id
1 'polypeptide(L)'
;MKKRVEKLFPLLLFIAAFFVYLLTINPGLGFTDSGELAAACVSLGIPHPTGYPLFILLGYLWTFIPLSSSAILNLNYFAAFLTALSALFFYFASIEFFKIIDFQKESKIEDSSNKLLALISSLIYAFSLTVWEQSSAIEVYPLHILFVNIILLCFFKSFNLKEKKERYLILSAFLLGLSFTNHLTTVLLLPAILLLFIYPPFQNFSLNKNKFQFLLLLLIPFFIAVSLYIFLPIRSSALPNENWGWVHRGLDKFLYQIQGKQYQLWMFSGENLNANIEKYFSALPMQLGIIGLIPLLFGLYYSFKKCRQLFYFLIALALVGFFYSINYSIHDIESYFLTSYIALIFFAATGLKFLSEKSKKIIPFCFIVPLLSLALNFEPNDNSSDYLVDDYTENLVNNLEKDAIIISSQWDYWCSAFWYKQRVEGFRKDVVLIEMELLRRTWYPKQLQRWYPQVINKSKAELEAFLTELEIFESGGNYNPNLLQSAFEQFVNSIIEKNYESHPIYITLDISEREPGIARNYYHIPIGFALQLQEDMEEAKEIDMSKIKIDRFANSMKGKSDNHLISGIKDLAAINLMNVASYCILSAQEEKAIVAIDYAKKISPDNEFVKRAEELW
;
A
#
# COMPACT_ATOMS: atom_id res chain seq x y z
N MET A 1 -17.86 -13.77 -38.14
CA MET A 1 -18.11 -12.74 -37.10
C MET A 1 -17.70 -13.21 -35.69
N LYS A 2 -18.26 -14.31 -35.16
CA LYS A 2 -18.00 -14.82 -33.80
C LYS A 2 -16.51 -14.97 -33.39
N LYS A 3 -15.69 -15.63 -34.22
CA LYS A 3 -14.22 -15.76 -33.98
C LYS A 3 -13.44 -14.43 -34.02
N ARG A 4 -13.99 -13.37 -34.65
CA ARG A 4 -13.36 -12.04 -34.65
C ARG A 4 -13.66 -11.30 -33.34
N VAL A 5 -14.88 -11.44 -32.81
CA VAL A 5 -15.29 -10.84 -31.52
C VAL A 5 -14.54 -11.47 -30.35
N GLU A 6 -14.35 -12.79 -30.35
CA GLU A 6 -13.58 -13.49 -29.29
C GLU A 6 -12.12 -13.03 -29.19
N LYS A 7 -11.52 -12.54 -30.28
CA LYS A 7 -10.16 -11.97 -30.25
C LYS A 7 -10.11 -10.61 -29.55
N LEU A 8 -11.25 -9.94 -29.41
CA LEU A 8 -11.37 -8.65 -28.75
C LEU A 8 -11.66 -8.76 -27.25
N PHE A 9 -12.03 -9.95 -26.74
CA PHE A 9 -12.33 -10.13 -25.30
C PHE A 9 -11.24 -9.59 -24.37
N PRO A 10 -9.94 -9.87 -24.59
CA PRO A 10 -8.91 -9.34 -23.70
C PRO A 10 -8.87 -7.80 -23.72
N LEU A 11 -8.97 -7.20 -24.91
CA LEU A 11 -8.96 -5.75 -25.08
C LEU A 11 -10.20 -5.09 -24.43
N LEU A 12 -11.39 -5.66 -24.64
CA LEU A 12 -12.62 -5.16 -24.05
C LEU A 12 -12.63 -5.28 -22.52
N LEU A 13 -12.09 -6.39 -21.99
CA LEU A 13 -11.88 -6.58 -20.55
C LEU A 13 -10.96 -5.49 -19.99
N PHE A 14 -9.81 -5.27 -20.62
CA PHE A 14 -8.87 -4.24 -20.20
C PHE A 14 -9.51 -2.85 -20.21
N ILE A 15 -10.18 -2.48 -21.31
CA ILE A 15 -10.85 -1.18 -21.44
C ILE A 15 -11.96 -1.03 -20.40
N ALA A 16 -12.78 -2.06 -20.18
CA ALA A 16 -13.87 -2.01 -19.21
C ALA A 16 -13.34 -1.86 -17.77
N ALA A 17 -12.38 -2.69 -17.36
CA ALA A 17 -11.78 -2.61 -16.04
C ALA A 17 -11.08 -1.26 -15.83
N PHE A 18 -10.25 -0.84 -16.78
CA PHE A 18 -9.53 0.44 -16.70
C PHE A 18 -10.49 1.63 -16.63
N PHE A 19 -11.55 1.63 -17.44
CA PHE A 19 -12.56 2.68 -17.40
C PHE A 19 -13.24 2.77 -16.03
N VAL A 20 -13.67 1.64 -15.46
CA VAL A 20 -14.27 1.61 -14.12
C VAL A 20 -13.28 2.12 -13.06
N TYR A 21 -12.02 1.67 -13.10
CA TYR A 21 -11.01 2.14 -12.15
C TYR A 21 -10.74 3.64 -12.26
N LEU A 22 -10.74 4.20 -13.48
CA LEU A 22 -10.60 5.65 -13.68
C LEU A 22 -11.79 6.45 -13.11
N LEU A 23 -13.00 5.87 -13.10
CA LEU A 23 -14.18 6.53 -12.51
C LEU A 23 -14.10 6.62 -10.99
N THR A 24 -13.39 5.70 -10.34
CA THR A 24 -13.34 5.57 -8.88
C THR A 24 -11.99 5.96 -8.29
N ILE A 25 -11.10 6.54 -9.08
CA ILE A 25 -9.71 6.79 -8.71
C ILE A 25 -9.59 7.94 -7.69
N ASN A 26 -8.63 7.86 -6.77
CA ASN A 26 -8.31 8.99 -5.91
C ASN A 26 -7.72 10.14 -6.75
N PRO A 27 -8.28 11.36 -6.71
CA PRO A 27 -7.80 12.50 -7.48
C PRO A 27 -6.48 13.12 -6.96
N GLY A 28 -6.09 12.81 -5.72
CA GLY A 28 -4.93 13.34 -5.02
C GLY A 28 -4.14 12.26 -4.28
N LEU A 29 -3.73 12.56 -3.05
CA LEU A 29 -2.88 11.71 -2.22
C LEU A 29 -3.70 10.65 -1.47
N GLY A 30 -3.20 9.41 -1.48
CA GLY A 30 -3.67 8.35 -0.59
C GLY A 30 -3.05 8.47 0.80
N PHE A 31 -3.54 7.65 1.73
CA PHE A 31 -2.97 7.50 3.07
C PHE A 31 -1.58 6.84 3.03
N THR A 32 -0.96 6.72 4.21
CA THR A 32 0.25 5.90 4.44
C THR A 32 1.40 6.29 3.52
N ASP A 33 1.85 5.39 2.64
CA ASP A 33 3.09 5.53 1.90
C ASP A 33 2.90 6.19 0.53
N SER A 34 1.65 6.49 0.15
CA SER A 34 1.31 7.01 -1.19
C SER A 34 2.13 8.25 -1.57
N GLY A 35 2.26 9.22 -0.66
CA GLY A 35 3.07 10.42 -0.90
C GLY A 35 4.57 10.12 -1.05
N GLU A 36 5.10 9.25 -0.20
CA GLU A 36 6.52 8.87 -0.25
C GLU A 36 6.86 8.12 -1.54
N LEU A 37 6.04 7.12 -1.90
CA LEU A 37 6.18 6.35 -3.14
C LEU A 37 6.07 7.26 -4.37
N ALA A 38 5.14 8.22 -4.36
CA ALA A 38 5.00 9.19 -5.43
C ALA A 38 6.24 10.08 -5.56
N ALA A 39 6.76 10.60 -4.45
CA ALA A 39 7.96 11.41 -4.43
C ALA A 39 9.17 10.62 -4.97
N ALA A 40 9.34 9.38 -4.52
CA ALA A 40 10.40 8.50 -4.98
C ALA A 40 10.27 8.17 -6.48
N CYS A 41 9.06 7.92 -7.00
CA CYS A 41 8.84 7.74 -8.43
C CYS A 41 9.23 8.98 -9.24
N VAL A 42 8.91 10.19 -8.79
CA VAL A 42 9.27 11.44 -9.49
C VAL A 42 10.77 11.73 -9.43
N SER A 43 11.43 11.45 -8.31
CA SER A 43 12.83 11.83 -8.07
C SER A 43 13.84 10.70 -8.33
N LEU A 44 13.38 9.51 -8.75
CA LEU A 44 14.15 8.26 -8.69
C LEU A 44 14.70 8.01 -7.27
N GLY A 45 13.92 8.30 -6.24
CA GLY A 45 14.29 8.12 -4.84
C GLY A 45 14.37 6.65 -4.41
N ILE A 46 14.69 6.46 -3.13
CA ILE A 46 14.61 5.17 -2.44
C ILE A 46 13.57 5.33 -1.34
N PRO A 47 12.39 4.69 -1.49
CA PRO A 47 11.36 4.70 -0.47
C PRO A 47 11.71 3.71 0.66
N HIS A 48 10.81 3.57 1.62
CA HIS A 48 10.86 2.57 2.68
C HIS A 48 11.16 1.14 2.16
N PRO A 49 11.65 0.23 3.03
CA PRO A 49 12.00 -1.13 2.65
C PRO A 49 10.87 -1.85 1.89
N THR A 50 11.10 -2.56 0.79
CA THR A 50 12.41 -3.01 0.30
C THR A 50 13.05 -2.08 -0.72
N GLY A 51 12.54 -0.85 -0.88
CA GLY A 51 13.03 0.16 -1.82
C GLY A 51 12.58 -0.02 -3.28
N TYR A 52 11.84 -1.10 -3.57
CA TYR A 52 11.07 -1.32 -4.80
C TYR A 52 11.71 -0.87 -6.14
N PRO A 53 12.96 -1.27 -6.47
CA PRO A 53 13.68 -0.75 -7.65
C PRO A 53 12.88 -0.74 -8.95
N LEU A 54 12.20 -1.84 -9.26
CA LEU A 54 11.45 -1.95 -10.51
C LEU A 54 10.23 -1.03 -10.54
N PHE A 55 9.53 -0.94 -9.42
CA PHE A 55 8.38 -0.05 -9.26
C PHE A 55 8.79 1.40 -9.48
N ILE A 56 9.87 1.84 -8.81
CA ILE A 56 10.40 3.20 -8.92
C ILE A 56 10.83 3.51 -10.36
N LEU A 57 11.53 2.59 -11.03
CA LEU A 57 11.94 2.79 -12.42
C LEU A 57 10.75 2.91 -13.37
N LEU A 58 9.74 2.06 -13.24
CA LEU A 58 8.55 2.11 -14.08
C LEU A 58 7.67 3.33 -13.78
N GLY A 59 7.50 3.68 -12.51
CA GLY A 59 6.79 4.88 -12.07
C GLY A 59 7.47 6.15 -12.59
N TYR A 60 8.79 6.25 -12.46
CA TYR A 60 9.57 7.36 -13.05
C TYR A 60 9.36 7.47 -14.56
N LEU A 61 9.44 6.36 -15.29
CA LEU A 61 9.17 6.35 -16.73
C LEU A 61 7.74 6.78 -17.06
N TRP A 62 6.76 6.40 -16.23
CA TRP A 62 5.37 6.80 -16.39
C TRP A 62 5.16 8.30 -16.20
N THR A 63 5.92 8.95 -15.31
CA THR A 63 5.80 10.41 -15.08
C THR A 63 6.05 11.26 -16.34
N PHE A 64 6.73 10.73 -17.36
CA PHE A 64 6.94 11.42 -18.65
C PHE A 64 5.73 11.39 -19.58
N ILE A 65 4.70 10.59 -19.27
CA ILE A 65 3.46 10.53 -20.05
C ILE A 65 2.54 11.65 -19.57
N PRO A 66 2.19 12.65 -20.40
CA PRO A 66 1.46 13.84 -19.97
C PRO A 66 -0.07 13.59 -19.92
N LEU A 67 -0.53 12.65 -19.08
CA LEU A 67 -1.96 12.37 -18.90
C LEU A 67 -2.66 13.36 -17.96
N SER A 68 -1.90 13.97 -17.05
CA SER A 68 -2.37 14.97 -16.08
C SER A 68 -1.26 15.99 -15.80
N SER A 69 -1.64 17.22 -15.41
CA SER A 69 -0.70 18.21 -14.87
C SER A 69 -0.26 17.90 -13.44
N SER A 70 -1.03 17.07 -12.72
CA SER A 70 -0.69 16.59 -11.39
C SER A 70 0.09 15.27 -11.49
N ALA A 71 1.30 15.24 -10.94
CA ALA A 71 2.14 14.05 -10.96
C ALA A 71 1.52 12.91 -10.11
N ILE A 72 0.86 13.23 -8.99
CA ILE A 72 0.20 12.23 -8.14
C ILE A 72 -0.97 11.58 -8.88
N LEU A 73 -1.84 12.36 -9.53
CA LEU A 73 -2.94 11.82 -10.31
C LEU A 73 -2.43 10.98 -11.50
N ASN A 74 -1.34 11.40 -12.14
CA ASN A 74 -0.72 10.62 -13.20
C ASN A 74 -0.20 9.26 -12.69
N LEU A 75 0.37 9.21 -11.49
CA LEU A 75 0.80 7.97 -10.85
C LEU A 75 -0.37 7.13 -10.33
N ASN A 76 -1.49 7.73 -9.94
CA ASN A 76 -2.71 6.96 -9.67
C ASN A 76 -3.20 6.29 -10.97
N TYR A 77 -3.15 6.99 -12.12
CA TYR A 77 -3.44 6.35 -13.42
C TYR A 77 -2.51 5.18 -13.75
N PHE A 78 -1.24 5.25 -13.33
CA PHE A 78 -0.31 4.12 -13.45
C PHE A 78 -0.78 2.91 -12.65
N ALA A 79 -1.19 3.10 -11.39
CA ALA A 79 -1.77 2.04 -10.57
C ALA A 79 -3.02 1.42 -11.22
N ALA A 80 -3.97 2.24 -11.66
CA ALA A 80 -5.17 1.79 -12.37
C ALA A 80 -4.84 1.01 -13.65
N PHE A 81 -3.86 1.49 -14.43
CA PHE A 81 -3.41 0.83 -15.66
C PHE A 81 -2.80 -0.55 -15.37
N LEU A 82 -1.92 -0.66 -14.38
CA LEU A 82 -1.29 -1.91 -13.98
C LEU A 82 -2.32 -2.93 -13.45
N THR A 83 -3.29 -2.48 -12.65
CA THR A 83 -4.37 -3.32 -12.14
C THR A 83 -5.31 -3.78 -13.26
N ALA A 84 -5.62 -2.95 -14.25
CA ALA A 84 -6.39 -3.39 -15.41
C ALA A 84 -5.60 -4.38 -16.29
N LEU A 85 -4.28 -4.16 -16.42
CA LEU A 85 -3.38 -5.07 -17.11
C LEU A 85 -3.27 -6.41 -16.39
N SER A 86 -3.30 -6.43 -15.06
CA SER A 86 -3.28 -7.69 -14.29
C SER A 86 -4.52 -8.54 -14.61
N ALA A 87 -5.70 -7.93 -14.77
CA ALA A 87 -6.93 -8.63 -15.17
C ALA A 87 -6.83 -9.22 -16.60
N LEU A 88 -6.20 -8.48 -17.53
CA LEU A 88 -5.88 -8.98 -18.86
C LEU A 88 -4.99 -10.23 -18.80
N PHE A 89 -3.96 -10.23 -17.96
CA PHE A 89 -3.09 -11.40 -17.81
C PHE A 89 -3.76 -12.55 -17.05
N PHE A 90 -4.66 -12.25 -16.11
CA PHE A 90 -5.52 -13.25 -15.47
C PHE A 90 -6.40 -13.97 -16.50
N TYR A 91 -6.90 -13.25 -17.52
CA TYR A 91 -7.65 -13.86 -18.63
C TYR A 91 -6.80 -14.90 -19.36
N PHE A 92 -5.59 -14.50 -19.77
CA PHE A 92 -4.70 -15.42 -20.47
C PHE A 92 -4.27 -16.60 -19.59
N ALA A 93 -4.01 -16.38 -18.31
CA ALA A 93 -3.70 -17.44 -17.35
C ALA A 93 -4.87 -18.42 -17.22
N SER A 94 -6.11 -17.92 -17.15
CA SER A 94 -7.34 -18.72 -17.10
C SER A 94 -7.53 -19.59 -18.35
N ILE A 95 -7.21 -19.07 -19.54
CA ILE A 95 -7.23 -19.86 -20.78
C ILE A 95 -6.27 -21.04 -20.70
N GLU A 96 -5.02 -20.80 -20.31
CA GLU A 96 -4.03 -21.87 -20.19
C GLU A 96 -4.39 -22.86 -19.07
N PHE A 97 -4.94 -22.37 -17.96
CA PHE A 97 -5.43 -23.19 -16.86
C PHE A 97 -6.58 -24.11 -17.30
N PHE A 98 -7.56 -23.61 -18.05
CA PHE A 98 -8.66 -24.44 -18.56
C PHE A 98 -8.21 -25.50 -19.55
N LYS A 99 -7.19 -25.23 -20.38
CA LYS A 99 -6.60 -26.25 -21.28
C LYS A 99 -6.00 -27.41 -20.50
N ILE A 100 -5.39 -27.16 -19.34
CA ILE A 100 -4.87 -28.22 -18.46
C ILE A 100 -6.04 -29.05 -17.93
N ILE A 101 -7.13 -28.42 -17.48
CA ILE A 101 -8.32 -29.14 -17.00
C ILE A 101 -8.96 -30.00 -18.11
N ASP A 102 -8.97 -29.51 -19.35
CA ASP A 102 -9.56 -30.19 -20.51
C ASP A 102 -8.65 -31.22 -21.17
N PHE A 103 -7.46 -31.49 -20.63
CA PHE A 103 -6.42 -32.29 -21.28
C PHE A 103 -6.89 -33.64 -21.87
N GLN A 104 -7.92 -34.27 -21.26
CA GLN A 104 -8.45 -35.56 -21.71
C GLN A 104 -9.48 -35.49 -22.86
N LYS A 105 -9.91 -34.30 -23.31
CA LYS A 105 -10.87 -34.17 -24.42
C LYS A 105 -10.12 -34.02 -25.75
N GLU A 106 -10.23 -35.02 -26.62
CA GLU A 106 -9.67 -35.00 -28.00
C GLU A 106 -10.33 -33.96 -28.93
N SER A 107 -11.38 -33.26 -28.51
CA SER A 107 -12.22 -32.45 -29.40
C SER A 107 -11.72 -31.01 -29.59
N LYS A 108 -11.60 -30.59 -30.86
CA LYS A 108 -11.34 -29.20 -31.30
C LYS A 108 -12.49 -28.21 -30.99
N ILE A 109 -13.51 -28.57 -30.21
CA ILE A 109 -14.81 -27.86 -30.15
C ILE A 109 -14.95 -26.93 -28.92
N GLU A 110 -13.98 -26.85 -27.99
CA GLU A 110 -14.15 -26.15 -26.69
C GLU A 110 -13.48 -24.76 -26.53
N ASP A 111 -12.83 -24.23 -27.56
CA ASP A 111 -12.09 -22.97 -27.47
C ASP A 111 -12.97 -21.73 -27.17
N SER A 112 -14.21 -21.70 -27.67
CA SER A 112 -15.11 -20.54 -27.53
C SER A 112 -15.74 -20.43 -26.11
N SER A 113 -16.17 -21.56 -25.53
CA SER A 113 -16.73 -21.59 -24.17
C SER A 113 -15.67 -21.25 -23.12
N ASN A 114 -14.46 -21.81 -23.24
CA ASN A 114 -13.36 -21.49 -22.33
C ASN A 114 -12.95 -20.02 -22.39
N LYS A 115 -12.97 -19.40 -23.59
CA LYS A 115 -12.75 -17.95 -23.73
C LYS A 115 -13.79 -17.11 -23.03
N LEU A 116 -15.07 -17.49 -23.16
CA LEU A 116 -16.14 -16.75 -22.49
C LEU A 116 -16.09 -16.92 -20.97
N LEU A 117 -15.79 -18.14 -20.49
CA LEU A 117 -15.59 -18.38 -19.05
C LEU A 117 -14.37 -17.62 -18.51
N ALA A 118 -13.26 -17.59 -19.25
CA ALA A 118 -12.08 -16.82 -18.85
C ALA A 118 -12.41 -15.32 -18.78
N LEU A 119 -13.21 -14.80 -19.71
CA LEU A 119 -13.68 -13.42 -19.65
C LEU A 119 -14.51 -13.15 -18.39
N ILE A 120 -15.47 -14.03 -18.07
CA ILE A 120 -16.30 -13.91 -16.86
C ILE A 120 -15.44 -13.98 -15.60
N SER A 121 -14.53 -14.96 -15.50
CA SER A 121 -13.62 -15.10 -14.36
C SER A 121 -12.68 -13.91 -14.20
N SER A 122 -12.20 -13.33 -15.29
CA SER A 122 -11.40 -12.12 -15.24
C SER A 122 -12.16 -10.87 -14.85
N LEU A 123 -13.46 -10.77 -15.19
CA LEU A 123 -14.30 -9.68 -14.70
C LEU A 123 -14.60 -9.86 -13.19
N ILE A 124 -14.75 -11.10 -12.71
CA ILE A 124 -14.85 -11.37 -11.27
C ILE A 124 -13.55 -10.95 -10.57
N TYR A 125 -12.41 -11.27 -11.15
CA TYR A 125 -11.10 -10.84 -10.65
C TYR A 125 -10.95 -9.32 -10.67
N ALA A 126 -11.28 -8.64 -11.77
CA ALA A 126 -11.15 -7.20 -11.89
C ALA A 126 -12.06 -6.47 -10.88
N PHE A 127 -13.30 -6.92 -10.73
CA PHE A 127 -14.26 -6.27 -9.83
C PHE A 127 -14.29 -6.90 -8.43
N SER A 128 -13.27 -7.68 -8.06
CA SER A 128 -13.11 -8.17 -6.68
C SER A 128 -12.71 -7.00 -5.79
N LEU A 129 -13.25 -6.96 -4.57
CA LEU A 129 -13.07 -5.84 -3.65
C LEU A 129 -11.59 -5.43 -3.51
N THR A 130 -10.72 -6.37 -3.13
CA THR A 130 -9.32 -6.07 -2.83
C THR A 130 -8.46 -5.88 -4.08
N VAL A 131 -8.82 -6.49 -5.22
CA VAL A 131 -8.10 -6.26 -6.49
C VAL A 131 -8.41 -4.86 -7.02
N TRP A 132 -9.68 -4.44 -6.97
CA TRP A 132 -10.09 -3.11 -7.38
C TRP A 132 -9.42 -2.05 -6.52
N GLU A 133 -9.39 -2.22 -5.20
CA GLU A 133 -8.78 -1.28 -4.26
C GLU A 133 -7.37 -0.83 -4.67
N GLN A 134 -6.56 -1.74 -5.22
CA GLN A 134 -5.20 -1.44 -5.68
C GLN A 134 -5.15 -0.44 -6.86
N SER A 135 -6.25 -0.25 -7.58
CA SER A 135 -6.33 0.73 -8.68
C SER A 135 -6.55 2.18 -8.22
N SER A 136 -6.87 2.39 -6.94
CA SER A 136 -7.35 3.69 -6.44
C SER A 136 -6.27 4.73 -6.27
N ALA A 137 -5.09 4.36 -5.79
CA ALA A 137 -3.96 5.24 -5.53
C ALA A 137 -2.63 4.53 -5.84
N ILE A 138 -1.56 5.32 -5.99
CA ILE A 138 -0.21 4.79 -6.24
C ILE A 138 0.26 3.93 -5.06
N GLU A 139 0.50 2.65 -5.36
CA GLU A 139 0.96 1.64 -4.43
C GLU A 139 1.80 0.55 -5.15
N VAL A 140 2.49 -0.30 -4.40
CA VAL A 140 3.35 -1.38 -4.97
C VAL A 140 2.57 -2.64 -5.40
N TYR A 141 1.34 -2.79 -4.90
CA TYR A 141 0.50 -3.96 -5.11
C TYR A 141 -0.06 -4.14 -6.55
N PRO A 142 -0.41 -3.10 -7.33
CA PRO A 142 -0.80 -3.21 -8.73
C PRO A 142 0.23 -3.96 -9.58
N LEU A 143 1.51 -3.62 -9.41
CA LEU A 143 2.59 -4.28 -10.13
C LEU A 143 2.79 -5.71 -9.60
N HIS A 144 2.62 -5.94 -8.30
CA HIS A 144 2.70 -7.27 -7.70
C HIS A 144 1.66 -8.23 -8.29
N ILE A 145 0.38 -7.85 -8.33
CA ILE A 145 -0.68 -8.72 -8.86
C ILE A 145 -0.55 -8.94 -10.38
N LEU A 146 -0.02 -7.95 -11.11
CA LEU A 146 0.36 -8.12 -12.52
C LEU A 146 1.42 -9.21 -12.67
N PHE A 147 2.49 -9.17 -11.87
CA PHE A 147 3.53 -10.19 -11.89
C PHE A 147 3.00 -11.57 -11.51
N VAL A 148 2.18 -11.68 -10.46
CA VAL A 148 1.52 -12.94 -10.07
C VAL A 148 0.81 -13.56 -11.28
N ASN A 149 -0.01 -12.78 -11.99
CA ASN A 149 -0.78 -13.30 -13.13
C ASN A 149 0.09 -13.64 -14.35
N ILE A 150 1.15 -12.88 -14.64
CA ILE A 150 2.09 -13.21 -15.74
C ILE A 150 2.89 -14.48 -15.40
N ILE A 151 3.35 -14.63 -14.15
CA ILE A 151 4.07 -15.82 -13.68
C ILE A 151 3.18 -17.06 -13.80
N LEU A 152 1.93 -16.98 -13.32
CA LEU A 152 0.95 -18.06 -13.45
C LEU A 152 0.65 -18.39 -14.91
N LEU A 153 0.47 -17.39 -15.77
CA LEU A 153 0.31 -17.58 -17.22
C LEU A 153 1.48 -18.37 -17.82
N CYS A 154 2.72 -17.92 -17.60
CA CYS A 154 3.90 -18.58 -18.14
C CYS A 154 4.02 -20.01 -17.60
N PHE A 155 3.76 -20.18 -16.30
CA PHE A 155 3.84 -21.48 -15.64
C PHE A 155 2.80 -22.47 -16.19
N PHE A 156 1.53 -22.08 -16.31
CA PHE A 156 0.49 -22.93 -16.90
C PHE A 156 0.78 -23.24 -18.38
N LYS A 157 1.27 -22.26 -19.13
CA LYS A 157 1.66 -22.45 -20.54
C LYS A 157 2.78 -23.49 -20.71
N SER A 158 3.65 -23.66 -19.73
CA SER A 158 4.70 -24.69 -19.76
C SER A 158 4.14 -26.13 -19.78
N PHE A 159 2.93 -26.36 -19.25
CA PHE A 159 2.29 -27.67 -19.24
C PHE A 159 1.47 -27.98 -20.50
N ASN A 160 1.03 -26.95 -21.23
CA ASN A 160 0.22 -27.11 -22.44
C ASN A 160 1.03 -27.28 -23.73
N LEU A 161 2.35 -27.10 -23.68
CA LEU A 161 3.22 -27.14 -24.85
C LEU A 161 3.97 -28.46 -24.97
N LYS A 162 3.97 -29.03 -26.18
CA LYS A 162 4.76 -30.22 -26.51
C LYS A 162 6.26 -29.90 -26.65
N GLU A 163 6.59 -28.73 -27.20
CA GLU A 163 7.95 -28.26 -27.40
C GLU A 163 8.15 -26.90 -26.73
N LYS A 164 9.40 -26.59 -26.36
CA LYS A 164 9.79 -25.31 -25.75
C LYS A 164 9.02 -25.00 -24.46
N LYS A 165 8.77 -26.01 -23.63
CA LYS A 165 8.17 -25.83 -22.29
C LYS A 165 9.15 -25.16 -21.33
N GLU A 166 10.44 -25.49 -21.47
CA GLU A 166 11.53 -25.01 -20.63
C GLU A 166 11.68 -23.49 -20.72
N ARG A 167 11.43 -22.88 -21.89
CA ARG A 167 11.49 -21.42 -22.06
C ARG A 167 10.52 -20.68 -21.14
N TYR A 168 9.34 -21.26 -20.90
CA TYR A 168 8.33 -20.64 -20.04
C TYR A 168 8.66 -20.83 -18.57
N LEU A 169 9.31 -21.94 -18.20
CA LEU A 169 9.84 -22.13 -16.85
C LEU A 169 11.01 -21.18 -16.56
N ILE A 170 11.91 -21.00 -17.53
CA ILE A 170 13.00 -19.99 -17.48
C ILE A 170 12.41 -18.58 -17.35
N LEU A 171 11.40 -18.25 -18.16
CA LEU A 171 10.72 -16.96 -18.09
C LEU A 171 9.98 -16.78 -16.76
N SER A 172 9.29 -17.80 -16.24
CA SER A 172 8.67 -17.76 -14.91
C SER A 172 9.70 -17.53 -13.81
N ALA A 173 10.87 -18.16 -13.87
CA ALA A 173 11.94 -17.95 -12.90
C ALA A 173 12.54 -16.53 -12.98
N PHE A 174 12.76 -16.01 -14.19
CA PHE A 174 13.17 -14.61 -14.40
C PHE A 174 12.14 -13.63 -13.85
N LEU A 175 10.86 -13.81 -14.19
CA LEU A 175 9.77 -12.94 -13.71
C LEU A 175 9.58 -13.03 -12.20
N LEU A 176 9.76 -14.21 -11.59
CA LEU A 176 9.76 -14.36 -10.14
C LEU A 176 10.90 -13.55 -9.50
N GLY A 177 12.12 -13.64 -10.05
CA GLY A 177 13.24 -12.82 -9.57
C GLY A 177 13.01 -11.32 -9.75
N LEU A 178 12.41 -10.93 -10.88
CA LEU A 178 12.08 -9.53 -11.18
C LEU A 178 11.00 -9.01 -10.22
N SER A 179 9.98 -9.82 -9.93
CA SER A 179 8.91 -9.48 -8.99
C SER A 179 9.41 -9.24 -7.56
N PHE A 180 10.51 -9.88 -7.14
CA PHE A 180 11.10 -9.65 -5.83
C PHE A 180 11.66 -8.24 -5.70
N THR A 181 11.99 -7.58 -6.82
CA THR A 181 12.42 -6.17 -6.86
C THR A 181 11.23 -5.18 -6.86
N ASN A 182 10.00 -5.70 -6.72
CA ASN A 182 8.77 -4.93 -6.51
C ASN A 182 8.07 -5.31 -5.20
N HIS A 183 7.91 -6.60 -4.87
CA HIS A 183 7.25 -6.99 -3.64
C HIS A 183 7.64 -8.41 -3.22
N LEU A 184 8.06 -8.57 -1.95
CA LEU A 184 8.59 -9.83 -1.42
C LEU A 184 7.55 -10.95 -1.35
N THR A 185 6.26 -10.65 -1.16
CA THR A 185 5.20 -11.67 -1.05
C THR A 185 5.00 -12.47 -2.33
N THR A 186 5.64 -12.11 -3.45
CA THR A 186 5.66 -12.98 -4.63
C THR A 186 6.34 -14.33 -4.32
N VAL A 187 7.15 -14.41 -3.25
CA VAL A 187 7.68 -15.67 -2.71
C VAL A 187 6.57 -16.66 -2.32
N LEU A 188 5.37 -16.19 -1.97
CA LEU A 188 4.24 -17.04 -1.57
C LEU A 188 3.73 -17.93 -2.72
N LEU A 189 4.09 -17.61 -3.97
CA LEU A 189 3.82 -18.49 -5.12
C LEU A 189 4.70 -19.74 -5.11
N LEU A 190 5.89 -19.66 -4.51
CA LEU A 190 6.96 -20.66 -4.68
C LEU A 190 6.56 -22.05 -4.16
N PRO A 191 5.94 -22.22 -2.97
CA PRO A 191 5.52 -23.54 -2.51
C PRO A 191 4.53 -24.23 -3.47
N ALA A 192 3.55 -23.48 -3.99
CA ALA A 192 2.57 -24.00 -4.94
C ALA A 192 3.23 -24.34 -6.29
N ILE A 193 4.04 -23.43 -6.84
CA ILE A 193 4.77 -23.64 -8.11
C ILE A 193 5.69 -24.86 -8.03
N LEU A 194 6.47 -24.99 -6.95
CA LEU A 194 7.35 -26.14 -6.74
C LEU A 194 6.54 -27.44 -6.63
N LEU A 195 5.42 -27.42 -5.89
CA LEU A 195 4.53 -28.57 -5.77
C LEU A 195 4.02 -29.04 -7.14
N LEU A 196 3.53 -28.13 -7.99
CA LEU A 196 3.03 -28.50 -9.31
C LEU A 196 4.17 -28.87 -10.28
N PHE A 197 5.37 -28.34 -10.10
CA PHE A 197 6.55 -28.71 -10.90
C PHE A 197 7.02 -30.16 -10.60
N ILE A 198 7.04 -30.56 -9.33
CA ILE A 198 7.43 -31.91 -8.91
C ILE A 198 6.29 -32.91 -9.04
N TYR A 199 5.04 -32.45 -9.01
CA TYR A 199 3.83 -33.24 -9.26
C TYR A 199 2.99 -32.64 -10.40
N PRO A 200 3.44 -32.79 -11.67
CA PRO A 200 2.76 -32.17 -12.81
C PRO A 200 1.36 -32.74 -13.08
N PRO A 201 0.48 -31.97 -13.74
CA PRO A 201 -0.84 -32.43 -14.15
C PRO A 201 -0.79 -33.78 -14.86
N PHE A 202 -1.66 -34.71 -14.44
CA PHE A 202 -1.81 -36.06 -15.01
C PHE A 202 -0.56 -36.95 -14.95
N GLN A 203 0.43 -36.58 -14.13
CA GLN A 203 1.65 -37.35 -13.91
C GLN A 203 1.81 -37.68 -12.42
N ASN A 204 2.62 -38.69 -12.12
CA ASN A 204 3.00 -39.02 -10.75
C ASN A 204 4.04 -38.04 -10.21
N PHE A 205 4.13 -37.98 -8.88
CA PHE A 205 5.20 -37.25 -8.20
C PHE A 205 6.56 -37.75 -8.68
N SER A 206 7.44 -36.83 -9.06
CA SER A 206 8.78 -37.15 -9.54
C SER A 206 9.74 -35.99 -9.30
N LEU A 207 10.76 -36.25 -8.48
CA LEU A 207 11.93 -35.39 -8.27
C LEU A 207 13.20 -36.20 -8.56
N ASN A 208 13.50 -36.38 -9.86
CA ASN A 208 14.72 -37.04 -10.29
C ASN A 208 15.90 -36.06 -10.39
N LYS A 209 17.12 -36.59 -10.54
CA LYS A 209 18.36 -35.81 -10.67
C LYS A 209 18.26 -34.71 -11.74
N ASN A 210 17.67 -35.02 -12.90
CA ASN A 210 17.56 -34.07 -14.02
C ASN A 210 16.62 -32.90 -13.69
N LYS A 211 15.47 -33.17 -13.05
CA LYS A 211 14.55 -32.11 -12.59
C LYS A 211 15.20 -31.25 -11.52
N PHE A 212 15.93 -31.85 -10.58
CA PHE A 212 16.65 -31.11 -9.55
C PHE A 212 17.75 -30.22 -10.15
N GLN A 213 18.55 -30.76 -11.07
CA GLN A 213 19.54 -29.97 -11.83
C GLN A 213 18.89 -28.84 -12.62
N PHE A 214 17.73 -29.09 -13.23
CA PHE A 214 16.99 -28.05 -13.94
C PHE A 214 16.49 -26.95 -12.99
N LEU A 215 15.99 -27.29 -11.80
CA LEU A 215 15.65 -26.30 -10.77
C LEU A 215 16.85 -25.42 -10.38
N LEU A 216 18.05 -26.02 -10.23
CA LEU A 216 19.27 -25.25 -9.98
C LEU A 216 19.62 -24.32 -11.14
N LEU A 217 19.41 -24.74 -12.39
CA LEU A 217 19.61 -23.87 -13.56
C LEU A 217 18.62 -22.70 -13.61
N LEU A 218 17.40 -22.86 -13.09
CA LEU A 218 16.42 -21.77 -12.98
C LEU A 218 16.85 -20.68 -11.99
N LEU A 219 17.80 -20.94 -11.09
CA LEU A 219 18.36 -19.91 -10.21
C LEU A 219 19.13 -18.84 -11.00
N ILE A 220 19.71 -19.19 -12.16
CA ILE A 220 20.46 -18.24 -12.99
C ILE A 220 19.57 -17.08 -13.48
N PRO A 221 18.49 -17.31 -14.27
CA PRO A 221 17.61 -16.22 -14.69
C PRO A 221 16.93 -15.51 -13.50
N PHE A 222 16.63 -16.23 -12.42
CA PHE A 222 16.11 -15.63 -11.19
C PHE A 222 17.08 -14.61 -10.59
N PHE A 223 18.34 -14.98 -10.34
CA PHE A 223 19.33 -14.08 -9.75
C PHE A 223 19.77 -12.96 -10.70
N ILE A 224 19.75 -13.20 -12.02
CA ILE A 224 19.93 -12.12 -13.00
C ILE A 224 18.85 -11.05 -12.81
N ALA A 225 17.58 -11.44 -12.63
CA ALA A 225 16.51 -10.47 -12.41
C ALA A 225 16.60 -9.79 -11.03
N VAL A 226 16.91 -10.55 -9.97
CA VAL A 226 17.12 -10.01 -8.60
C VAL A 226 18.28 -9.00 -8.55
N SER A 227 19.26 -9.11 -9.45
CA SER A 227 20.39 -8.17 -9.53
C SER A 227 19.97 -6.72 -9.76
N LEU A 228 18.72 -6.45 -10.17
CA LEU A 228 18.16 -5.10 -10.26
C LEU A 228 18.20 -4.35 -8.92
N TYR A 229 18.27 -5.05 -7.77
CA TYR A 229 18.51 -4.44 -6.47
C TYR A 229 19.81 -3.64 -6.37
N ILE A 230 20.79 -3.86 -7.26
CA ILE A 230 22.01 -3.04 -7.37
C ILE A 230 21.67 -1.56 -7.67
N PHE A 231 20.48 -1.27 -8.21
CA PHE A 231 19.95 0.08 -8.33
C PHE A 231 20.00 0.85 -7.00
N LEU A 232 19.68 0.20 -5.87
CA LEU A 232 19.58 0.89 -4.57
C LEU A 232 20.92 1.48 -4.10
N PRO A 233 22.03 0.74 -3.96
CA PRO A 233 23.31 1.34 -3.54
C PRO A 233 23.84 2.36 -4.55
N ILE A 234 23.64 2.15 -5.85
CA ILE A 234 24.02 3.12 -6.88
C ILE A 234 23.26 4.43 -6.66
N ARG A 235 21.93 4.36 -6.60
CA ARG A 235 21.08 5.54 -6.47
C ARG A 235 21.27 6.23 -5.12
N SER A 236 21.41 5.47 -4.04
CA SER A 236 21.62 5.98 -2.69
C SER A 236 22.91 6.77 -2.56
N SER A 237 23.98 6.39 -3.27
CA SER A 237 25.27 7.09 -3.25
C SER A 237 25.24 8.46 -3.95
N ALA A 238 24.29 8.67 -4.85
CA ALA A 238 23.99 9.99 -5.42
C ALA A 238 23.19 10.89 -4.46
N LEU A 239 22.87 10.39 -3.26
CA LEU A 239 22.17 11.10 -2.19
C LEU A 239 20.90 11.80 -2.71
N PRO A 240 19.87 11.07 -3.17
CA PRO A 240 18.56 11.65 -3.49
C PRO A 240 17.97 12.41 -2.30
N ASN A 241 16.89 13.14 -2.55
CA ASN A 241 16.07 13.66 -1.46
C ASN A 241 15.49 12.46 -0.69
N GLU A 242 14.66 11.65 -1.33
CA GLU A 242 14.14 10.40 -0.79
C GLU A 242 15.26 9.35 -0.82
N ASN A 243 15.91 9.11 0.30
CA ASN A 243 17.03 8.17 0.40
C ASN A 243 16.87 7.29 1.63
N TRP A 244 15.81 6.50 1.73
CA TRP A 244 15.58 5.68 2.92
C TRP A 244 16.75 4.71 3.17
N GLY A 245 17.15 4.58 4.43
CA GLY A 245 18.19 3.63 4.88
C GLY A 245 19.64 4.02 4.59
N TRP A 246 19.90 4.95 3.65
CA TRP A 246 21.27 5.27 3.17
C TRP A 246 22.06 3.99 2.84
N VAL A 247 21.48 3.14 2.01
CA VAL A 247 21.98 1.78 1.74
C VAL A 247 23.37 1.73 1.12
N HIS A 248 23.86 2.83 0.54
CA HIS A 248 25.23 2.91 0.01
C HIS A 248 26.33 2.86 1.09
N ARG A 249 25.97 3.06 2.36
CA ARG A 249 26.94 3.09 3.48
C ARG A 249 27.58 1.74 3.79
N GLY A 250 26.94 0.64 3.44
CA GLY A 250 27.43 -0.68 3.80
C GLY A 250 26.54 -1.81 3.29
N LEU A 251 27.14 -3.00 3.15
CA LEU A 251 26.42 -4.21 2.75
C LEU A 251 25.34 -4.58 3.76
N ASP A 252 25.59 -4.36 5.05
CA ASP A 252 24.62 -4.57 6.13
C ASP A 252 23.37 -3.70 5.97
N LYS A 253 23.53 -2.40 5.65
CA LYS A 253 22.40 -1.48 5.43
C LYS A 253 21.63 -1.82 4.15
N PHE A 254 22.35 -2.21 3.09
CA PHE A 254 21.71 -2.74 1.88
C PHE A 254 20.90 -4.00 2.15
N LEU A 255 21.47 -4.97 2.87
CA LEU A 255 20.77 -6.20 3.24
C LEU A 255 19.57 -5.93 4.16
N TYR A 256 19.70 -5.00 5.11
CA TYR A 256 18.62 -4.56 5.99
C TYR A 256 17.41 -4.06 5.17
N GLN A 257 17.66 -3.22 4.16
CA GLN A 257 16.63 -2.68 3.28
C GLN A 257 15.95 -3.79 2.47
N ILE A 258 16.71 -4.60 1.72
CA ILE A 258 16.10 -5.57 0.78
C ILE A 258 15.39 -6.74 1.49
N GLN A 259 15.75 -7.03 2.75
CA GLN A 259 15.09 -8.04 3.56
C GLN A 259 13.82 -7.54 4.23
N GLY A 260 13.52 -6.23 4.15
CA GLY A 260 12.43 -5.62 4.90
C GLY A 260 12.62 -5.80 6.41
N LYS A 261 13.87 -5.76 6.89
CA LYS A 261 14.21 -6.16 8.27
C LYS A 261 13.46 -5.35 9.33
N GLN A 262 13.15 -4.08 9.02
CA GLN A 262 12.31 -3.20 9.85
C GLN A 262 10.94 -3.81 10.19
N TYR A 263 10.35 -4.60 9.30
CA TYR A 263 8.97 -5.07 9.41
C TYR A 263 8.83 -6.47 9.98
N GLN A 264 9.95 -7.19 10.14
CA GLN A 264 9.94 -8.56 10.65
C GLN A 264 9.42 -8.66 12.08
N LEU A 265 9.48 -7.57 12.86
CA LEU A 265 8.94 -7.51 14.22
C LEU A 265 7.43 -7.69 14.29
N TRP A 266 6.70 -7.29 13.24
CA TRP A 266 5.24 -7.45 13.16
C TRP A 266 4.83 -8.77 12.50
N MET A 267 5.79 -9.58 12.02
CA MET A 267 5.52 -10.88 11.44
C MET A 267 5.56 -11.96 12.52
N PHE A 268 4.54 -12.81 12.54
CA PHE A 268 4.35 -13.92 13.48
C PHE A 268 4.37 -13.50 14.96
N SER A 269 4.04 -12.25 15.27
CA SER A 269 3.91 -11.75 16.65
C SER A 269 2.70 -12.36 17.37
N GLY A 270 1.68 -12.80 16.62
CA GLY A 270 0.40 -13.27 17.14
C GLY A 270 -0.59 -12.13 17.44
N GLU A 271 -0.13 -10.87 17.38
CA GLU A 271 -0.98 -9.69 17.52
C GLU A 271 -1.94 -9.61 16.32
N ASN A 272 -3.20 -9.25 16.57
CA ASN A 272 -4.26 -9.13 15.55
C ASN A 272 -4.62 -10.42 14.77
N LEU A 273 -4.12 -11.61 15.14
CA LEU A 273 -4.40 -12.86 14.42
C LEU A 273 -5.91 -13.09 14.18
N ASN A 274 -6.72 -12.97 15.24
CA ASN A 274 -8.17 -13.17 15.16
C ASN A 274 -8.85 -12.09 14.31
N ALA A 275 -8.43 -10.82 14.45
CA ALA A 275 -8.95 -9.72 13.66
C ALA A 275 -8.62 -9.91 12.16
N ASN A 276 -7.42 -10.39 11.84
CA ASN A 276 -7.01 -10.68 10.47
C ASN A 276 -7.80 -11.87 9.87
N ILE A 277 -8.08 -12.90 10.67
CA ILE A 277 -8.96 -14.01 10.26
C ILE A 277 -10.37 -13.48 9.95
N GLU A 278 -10.92 -12.62 10.82
CA GLU A 278 -12.23 -12.01 10.62
C GLU A 278 -12.27 -11.16 9.35
N LYS A 279 -11.30 -10.25 9.17
CA LYS A 279 -11.12 -9.44 7.95
C LYS A 279 -11.08 -10.31 6.69
N TYR A 280 -10.33 -11.41 6.71
CA TYR A 280 -10.21 -12.30 5.56
C TYR A 280 -11.56 -12.90 5.15
N PHE A 281 -12.31 -13.44 6.13
CA PHE A 281 -13.58 -14.12 5.87
C PHE A 281 -14.75 -13.15 5.64
N SER A 282 -14.72 -11.96 6.24
CA SER A 282 -15.74 -10.92 6.01
C SER A 282 -15.63 -10.33 4.61
N ALA A 283 -14.41 -10.17 4.08
CA ALA A 283 -14.19 -9.69 2.72
C ALA A 283 -14.42 -10.76 1.64
N LEU A 284 -14.35 -12.07 1.97
CA LEU A 284 -14.42 -13.16 1.00
C LEU A 284 -15.67 -13.14 0.09
N PRO A 285 -16.91 -12.92 0.59
CA PRO A 285 -18.09 -12.80 -0.27
C PRO A 285 -17.95 -11.68 -1.30
N MET A 286 -17.36 -10.54 -0.93
CA MET A 286 -17.17 -9.39 -1.83
C MET A 286 -16.14 -9.66 -2.92
N GLN A 287 -15.16 -10.54 -2.68
CA GLN A 287 -14.23 -10.98 -3.73
C GLN A 287 -14.92 -11.76 -4.86
N LEU A 288 -16.09 -12.34 -4.60
CA LEU A 288 -16.80 -13.24 -5.52
C LEU A 288 -18.24 -12.78 -5.82
N GLY A 289 -18.59 -11.52 -5.52
CA GLY A 289 -19.92 -10.98 -5.78
C GLY A 289 -21.04 -11.73 -5.04
N ILE A 290 -20.73 -12.30 -3.86
CA ILE A 290 -21.53 -13.18 -3.00
C ILE A 290 -21.90 -14.50 -3.69
N ILE A 291 -22.61 -14.45 -4.80
CA ILE A 291 -23.11 -15.62 -5.52
C ILE A 291 -21.98 -16.46 -6.14
N GLY A 292 -20.79 -15.89 -6.33
CA GLY A 292 -19.60 -16.60 -6.78
C GLY A 292 -19.06 -17.61 -5.76
N LEU A 293 -19.57 -17.61 -4.53
CA LEU A 293 -19.32 -18.69 -3.56
C LEU A 293 -19.88 -20.04 -4.04
N ILE A 294 -20.97 -20.04 -4.81
CA ILE A 294 -21.56 -21.26 -5.38
C ILE A 294 -20.58 -21.93 -6.37
N PRO A 295 -20.09 -21.25 -7.42
CA PRO A 295 -19.07 -21.82 -8.29
C PRO A 295 -17.74 -22.07 -7.56
N LEU A 296 -17.39 -21.36 -6.49
CA LEU A 296 -16.23 -21.73 -5.67
C LEU A 296 -16.35 -23.16 -5.11
N LEU A 297 -17.50 -23.52 -4.52
CA LEU A 297 -17.76 -24.87 -3.98
C LEU A 297 -17.71 -25.95 -5.08
N PHE A 298 -18.34 -25.70 -6.22
CA PHE A 298 -18.24 -26.60 -7.38
C PHE A 298 -16.82 -26.70 -7.91
N GLY A 299 -16.05 -25.61 -7.83
CA GLY A 299 -14.65 -25.53 -8.22
C GLY A 299 -13.76 -26.45 -7.40
N LEU A 300 -13.90 -26.43 -6.08
CA LEU A 300 -13.19 -27.33 -5.15
C LEU A 300 -13.45 -28.80 -5.52
N TYR A 301 -14.72 -29.16 -5.70
CA TYR A 301 -15.10 -30.51 -6.11
C TYR A 301 -14.56 -30.90 -7.49
N TYR A 302 -14.74 -30.03 -8.49
CA TYR A 302 -14.45 -30.34 -9.88
C TYR A 302 -12.96 -30.41 -10.17
N SER A 303 -12.17 -29.48 -9.61
CA SER A 303 -10.71 -29.50 -9.71
C SER A 303 -10.15 -30.79 -9.10
N PHE A 304 -10.61 -31.21 -7.92
CA PHE A 304 -10.18 -32.47 -7.30
C PHE A 304 -10.51 -33.70 -8.15
N LYS A 305 -11.68 -33.69 -8.81
CA LYS A 305 -12.11 -34.79 -9.70
C LYS A 305 -11.35 -34.83 -11.02
N LYS A 306 -11.03 -33.67 -11.61
CA LYS A 306 -10.40 -33.58 -12.94
C LYS A 306 -8.89 -33.62 -12.91
N CYS A 307 -8.26 -32.90 -11.98
CA CYS A 307 -6.82 -32.81 -11.86
C CYS A 307 -6.43 -32.51 -10.40
N ARG A 308 -6.13 -33.56 -9.63
CA ARG A 308 -5.74 -33.44 -8.21
C ARG A 308 -4.52 -32.54 -8.02
N GLN A 309 -3.59 -32.55 -8.96
CA GLN A 309 -2.40 -31.72 -8.94
C GLN A 309 -2.74 -30.23 -8.98
N LEU A 310 -3.67 -29.80 -9.84
CA LEU A 310 -4.15 -28.42 -9.87
C LEU A 310 -4.96 -28.07 -8.62
N PHE A 311 -5.74 -29.02 -8.07
CA PHE A 311 -6.42 -28.81 -6.79
C PHE A 311 -5.40 -28.54 -5.67
N TYR A 312 -4.37 -29.37 -5.52
CA TYR A 312 -3.35 -29.17 -4.49
C TYR A 312 -2.53 -27.90 -4.73
N PHE A 313 -2.25 -27.54 -5.98
CA PHE A 313 -1.63 -26.26 -6.33
C PHE A 313 -2.46 -25.08 -5.81
N LEU A 314 -3.75 -25.04 -6.11
CA LEU A 314 -4.62 -23.93 -5.70
C LEU A 314 -4.86 -23.91 -4.18
N ILE A 315 -5.01 -25.08 -3.53
CA ILE A 315 -5.09 -25.14 -2.06
C ILE A 315 -3.78 -24.65 -1.43
N ALA A 316 -2.62 -25.07 -1.93
CA ALA A 316 -1.34 -24.62 -1.40
C ALA A 316 -1.18 -23.10 -1.57
N LEU A 317 -1.56 -22.56 -2.73
CA LEU A 317 -1.52 -21.13 -3.00
C LEU A 317 -2.45 -20.34 -2.05
N ALA A 318 -3.68 -20.82 -1.85
CA ALA A 318 -4.64 -20.22 -0.94
C ALA A 318 -4.15 -20.26 0.52
N LEU A 319 -3.73 -21.43 1.00
CA LEU A 319 -3.32 -21.61 2.40
C LEU A 319 -2.02 -20.87 2.71
N VAL A 320 -1.01 -20.89 1.84
CA VAL A 320 0.23 -20.16 2.06
C VAL A 320 -0.02 -18.66 2.11
N GLY A 321 -0.83 -18.13 1.18
CA GLY A 321 -1.25 -16.73 1.21
C GLY A 321 -2.00 -16.39 2.50
N PHE A 322 -3.00 -17.19 2.86
CA PHE A 322 -3.80 -16.99 4.07
C PHE A 322 -2.96 -17.03 5.35
N PHE A 323 -2.20 -18.10 5.58
CA PHE A 323 -1.43 -18.28 6.82
C PHE A 323 -0.31 -17.27 6.97
N TYR A 324 0.32 -16.82 5.87
CA TYR A 324 1.29 -15.75 5.93
C TYR A 324 0.64 -14.44 6.40
N SER A 325 -0.45 -14.04 5.74
CA SER A 325 -1.05 -12.73 5.96
C SER A 325 -1.76 -12.62 7.31
N ILE A 326 -2.45 -13.65 7.81
CA ILE A 326 -3.06 -13.56 9.15
C ILE A 326 -2.03 -13.37 10.28
N ASN A 327 -0.78 -13.78 10.04
CA ASN A 327 0.32 -13.63 10.99
C ASN A 327 1.10 -12.31 10.81
N TYR A 328 0.64 -11.38 9.97
CA TYR A 328 1.30 -10.09 9.82
C TYR A 328 0.44 -8.97 10.42
N SER A 329 0.97 -8.32 11.46
CA SER A 329 0.25 -7.34 12.27
C SER A 329 0.43 -5.92 11.71
N ILE A 330 -0.12 -5.68 10.53
CA ILE A 330 -0.14 -4.36 9.87
C ILE A 330 -1.56 -3.87 9.62
N HIS A 331 -1.67 -2.59 9.31
CA HIS A 331 -2.92 -1.87 9.14
C HIS A 331 -3.62 -2.16 7.80
N ASP A 332 -2.86 -2.28 6.71
CA ASP A 332 -3.28 -2.51 5.32
C ASP A 332 -3.22 -4.01 4.91
N ILE A 333 -3.58 -4.89 5.85
CA ILE A 333 -3.38 -6.33 5.68
C ILE A 333 -4.17 -6.95 4.52
N GLU A 334 -5.25 -6.31 4.09
CA GLU A 334 -6.14 -6.74 3.02
C GLU A 334 -5.37 -7.03 1.73
N SER A 335 -4.42 -6.16 1.36
CA SER A 335 -3.55 -6.31 0.18
C SER A 335 -2.69 -7.59 0.23
N TYR A 336 -2.34 -8.07 1.42
CA TYR A 336 -1.59 -9.31 1.59
C TYR A 336 -2.43 -10.57 1.36
N PHE A 337 -3.77 -10.47 1.38
CA PHE A 337 -4.64 -11.61 1.06
C PHE A 337 -4.79 -11.87 -0.44
N LEU A 338 -4.30 -10.97 -1.30
CA LEU A 338 -4.44 -11.04 -2.77
C LEU A 338 -4.02 -12.38 -3.37
N THR A 339 -2.90 -12.96 -2.94
CA THR A 339 -2.44 -14.27 -3.44
C THR A 339 -3.44 -15.38 -3.14
N SER A 340 -4.06 -15.35 -1.95
CA SER A 340 -5.09 -16.32 -1.58
C SER A 340 -6.38 -16.10 -2.36
N TYR A 341 -6.84 -14.85 -2.48
CA TYR A 341 -8.04 -14.52 -3.24
C TYR A 341 -7.91 -14.89 -4.72
N ILE A 342 -6.75 -14.69 -5.34
CA ILE A 342 -6.46 -15.16 -6.70
C ILE A 342 -6.68 -16.67 -6.83
N ALA A 343 -6.20 -17.46 -5.87
CA ALA A 343 -6.40 -18.92 -5.87
C ALA A 343 -7.88 -19.30 -5.76
N LEU A 344 -8.65 -18.61 -4.90
CA LEU A 344 -10.08 -18.83 -4.74
C LEU A 344 -10.87 -18.44 -6.00
N ILE A 345 -10.47 -17.38 -6.70
CA ILE A 345 -11.08 -17.00 -7.98
C ILE A 345 -10.80 -18.05 -9.06
N PHE A 346 -9.61 -18.68 -9.08
CA PHE A 346 -9.36 -19.84 -9.97
C PHE A 346 -10.22 -21.06 -9.64
N PHE A 347 -10.51 -21.32 -8.35
CA PHE A 347 -11.50 -22.33 -8.00
C PHE A 347 -12.89 -21.95 -8.50
N ALA A 348 -13.35 -20.72 -8.28
CA ALA A 348 -14.63 -20.25 -8.80
C ALA A 348 -14.71 -20.38 -10.33
N ALA A 349 -13.64 -20.01 -11.06
CA ALA A 349 -13.51 -20.20 -12.50
C ALA A 349 -13.69 -21.68 -12.91
N THR A 350 -13.11 -22.60 -12.13
CA THR A 350 -13.25 -24.05 -12.33
C THR A 350 -14.69 -24.53 -12.11
N GLY A 351 -15.40 -23.95 -11.14
CA GLY A 351 -16.81 -24.28 -10.92
C GLY A 351 -17.74 -23.72 -11.99
N LEU A 352 -17.48 -22.53 -12.50
CA LEU A 352 -18.19 -22.00 -13.67
C LEU A 352 -18.01 -22.93 -14.88
N LYS A 353 -16.81 -23.46 -15.07
CA LYS A 353 -16.54 -24.48 -16.08
C LYS A 353 -17.35 -25.75 -15.85
N PHE A 354 -17.37 -26.29 -14.63
CA PHE A 354 -18.22 -27.44 -14.28
C PHE A 354 -19.69 -27.23 -14.64
N LEU A 355 -20.26 -26.09 -14.26
CA LEU A 355 -21.65 -25.74 -14.56
C LEU A 355 -21.89 -25.62 -16.07
N SER A 356 -20.95 -25.04 -16.80
CA SER A 356 -21.03 -24.90 -18.26
C SER A 356 -21.02 -26.25 -18.99
N GLU A 357 -20.33 -27.25 -18.45
CA GLU A 357 -20.29 -28.60 -18.99
C GLU A 357 -21.59 -29.36 -18.73
N LYS A 358 -22.33 -29.02 -17.66
CA LYS A 358 -23.69 -29.52 -17.43
C LYS A 358 -24.70 -28.89 -18.36
N SER A 359 -24.59 -27.58 -18.61
CA SER A 359 -25.43 -26.88 -19.58
C SER A 359 -24.78 -25.60 -20.09
N LYS A 360 -24.48 -25.56 -21.39
CA LYS A 360 -23.93 -24.35 -22.05
C LYS A 360 -24.89 -23.16 -22.01
N LYS A 361 -26.19 -23.39 -21.79
CA LYS A 361 -27.19 -22.33 -21.64
C LYS A 361 -26.97 -21.48 -20.38
N ILE A 362 -26.21 -21.98 -19.41
CA ILE A 362 -25.92 -21.27 -18.16
C ILE A 362 -24.84 -20.20 -18.36
N ILE A 363 -23.95 -20.32 -19.35
CA ILE A 363 -22.79 -19.42 -19.51
C ILE A 363 -23.18 -17.93 -19.57
N PRO A 364 -24.20 -17.50 -20.33
CA PRO A 364 -24.61 -16.09 -20.33
C PRO A 364 -25.10 -15.62 -18.95
N PHE A 365 -25.76 -16.48 -18.18
CA PHE A 365 -26.21 -16.15 -16.82
C PHE A 365 -25.04 -16.02 -15.85
N CYS A 366 -23.90 -16.66 -16.09
CA CYS A 366 -22.72 -16.51 -15.25
C CYS A 366 -22.16 -15.07 -15.23
N PHE A 367 -22.53 -14.19 -16.17
CA PHE A 367 -22.20 -12.76 -16.10
C PHE A 367 -22.84 -12.04 -14.92
N ILE A 368 -23.86 -12.62 -14.27
CA ILE A 368 -24.43 -12.04 -13.06
C ILE A 368 -23.41 -11.94 -11.92
N VAL A 369 -22.41 -12.84 -11.87
CA VAL A 369 -21.36 -12.81 -10.83
C VAL A 369 -20.51 -11.55 -10.94
N PRO A 370 -19.81 -11.26 -12.07
CA PRO A 370 -19.04 -10.03 -12.17
C PRO A 370 -19.90 -8.76 -12.17
N LEU A 371 -21.15 -8.80 -12.63
CA LEU A 371 -22.05 -7.63 -12.53
C LEU A 371 -22.42 -7.32 -11.07
N LEU A 372 -22.64 -8.34 -10.24
CA LEU A 372 -22.84 -8.15 -8.81
C LEU A 372 -21.56 -7.75 -8.10
N SER A 373 -20.40 -8.32 -8.45
CA SER A 373 -19.10 -7.85 -7.97
C SER A 373 -18.91 -6.36 -8.27
N LEU A 374 -19.21 -5.93 -9.51
CA LEU A 374 -19.16 -4.53 -9.89
C LEU A 374 -20.09 -3.67 -9.03
N ALA A 375 -21.36 -4.06 -8.90
CA ALA A 375 -22.36 -3.27 -8.17
C ALA A 375 -22.07 -3.18 -6.67
N LEU A 376 -21.68 -4.28 -6.03
CA LEU A 376 -21.43 -4.34 -4.58
C LEU A 376 -20.13 -3.66 -4.19
N ASN A 377 -19.12 -3.70 -5.05
CA ASN A 377 -17.79 -3.16 -4.75
C ASN A 377 -17.56 -1.75 -5.33
N PHE A 378 -18.54 -1.16 -6.04
CA PHE A 378 -18.40 0.18 -6.61
C PHE A 378 -18.21 1.23 -5.53
N GLU A 379 -19.20 1.39 -4.64
CA GLU A 379 -19.18 2.41 -3.57
C GLU A 379 -18.00 2.21 -2.60
N PRO A 380 -17.68 0.99 -2.11
CA PRO A 380 -16.49 0.77 -1.27
C PRO A 380 -15.15 1.12 -1.92
N ASN A 381 -15.07 1.10 -3.26
CA ASN A 381 -13.85 1.45 -3.99
C ASN A 381 -13.89 2.85 -4.63
N ASP A 382 -14.99 3.59 -4.46
CA ASP A 382 -15.14 4.91 -5.05
C ASP A 382 -14.38 5.98 -4.24
N ASN A 383 -13.17 6.27 -4.71
CA ASN A 383 -12.33 7.34 -4.18
C ASN A 383 -12.33 8.60 -5.06
N SER A 384 -13.26 8.73 -6.02
CA SER A 384 -13.31 9.86 -6.96
C SER A 384 -13.45 11.24 -6.31
N SER A 385 -13.93 11.27 -5.07
CA SER A 385 -14.13 12.48 -4.27
C SER A 385 -13.22 12.53 -3.05
N ASP A 386 -12.17 11.71 -3.00
CA ASP A 386 -11.27 11.62 -1.85
C ASP A 386 -10.18 12.69 -1.89
N TYR A 387 -10.29 13.68 -1.00
CA TYR A 387 -9.25 14.69 -0.76
C TYR A 387 -8.80 14.72 0.71
N LEU A 388 -9.05 13.66 1.50
CA LEU A 388 -8.87 13.68 2.95
C LEU A 388 -7.42 14.02 3.35
N VAL A 389 -6.46 13.30 2.79
CA VAL A 389 -5.04 13.47 3.10
C VAL A 389 -4.53 14.82 2.59
N ASP A 390 -4.96 15.24 1.40
CA ASP A 390 -4.65 16.55 0.83
C ASP A 390 -5.11 17.69 1.73
N ASP A 391 -6.39 17.67 2.11
CA ASP A 391 -7.04 18.70 2.90
C ASP A 391 -6.51 18.73 4.33
N TYR A 392 -6.26 17.57 4.95
CA TYR A 392 -5.68 17.51 6.29
C TYR A 392 -4.25 18.07 6.28
N THR A 393 -3.44 17.68 5.30
CA THR A 393 -2.07 18.20 5.12
C THR A 393 -2.08 19.72 4.90
N GLU A 394 -2.96 20.24 4.05
CA GLU A 394 -3.08 21.67 3.80
C GLU A 394 -3.60 22.44 5.02
N ASN A 395 -4.61 21.93 5.71
CA ASN A 395 -5.13 22.54 6.94
C ASN A 395 -4.10 22.55 8.07
N LEU A 396 -3.25 21.53 8.17
CA LEU A 396 -2.17 21.51 9.14
C LEU A 396 -1.10 22.53 8.77
N VAL A 397 -0.57 22.47 7.55
CA VAL A 397 0.61 23.25 7.18
C VAL A 397 0.28 24.72 6.91
N ASN A 398 -0.84 25.08 6.29
CA ASN A 398 -1.18 26.48 5.99
C ASN A 398 -1.37 27.36 7.24
N ASN A 399 -1.60 26.74 8.40
CA ASN A 399 -1.72 27.43 9.67
C ASN A 399 -0.36 27.69 10.35
N LEU A 400 0.71 27.05 9.89
CA LEU A 400 2.06 27.26 10.41
C LEU A 400 2.65 28.59 9.94
N GLU A 401 3.34 29.29 10.83
CA GLU A 401 4.09 30.49 10.52
C GLU A 401 5.22 30.23 9.52
N LYS A 402 5.74 31.31 8.93
CA LYS A 402 6.85 31.23 7.97
C LYS A 402 8.10 30.68 8.67
N ASP A 403 8.83 29.82 7.96
CA ASP A 403 10.07 29.19 8.44
C ASP A 403 9.85 28.31 9.70
N ALA A 404 8.62 27.82 9.92
CA ALA A 404 8.30 27.00 11.08
C ALA A 404 9.02 25.63 11.07
N ILE A 405 9.36 25.15 12.28
CA ILE A 405 9.77 23.76 12.53
C ILE A 405 8.56 23.02 13.11
N ILE A 406 8.25 21.85 12.57
CA ILE A 406 7.18 20.99 13.07
C ILE A 406 7.66 19.56 13.31
N ILE A 407 7.33 19.03 14.48
CA ILE A 407 7.66 17.65 14.90
C ILE A 407 6.36 16.83 14.94
N SER A 408 6.37 15.63 14.33
CA SER A 408 5.18 14.78 14.18
C SER A 408 5.55 13.31 14.00
N SER A 409 4.66 12.40 14.44
CA SER A 409 4.71 10.95 14.15
C SER A 409 3.54 10.48 13.28
N GLN A 410 2.80 11.40 12.66
CA GLN A 410 1.59 11.09 11.87
C GLN A 410 1.93 10.71 10.42
N TRP A 411 2.79 9.70 10.25
CA TRP A 411 3.19 9.20 8.92
C TRP A 411 1.99 8.84 8.05
N ASP A 412 1.03 8.12 8.64
CA ASP A 412 -0.12 7.56 7.93
C ASP A 412 -1.11 8.61 7.42
N TYR A 413 -1.02 9.85 7.90
CA TYR A 413 -2.01 10.91 7.64
C TYR A 413 -1.45 12.10 6.86
N TRP A 414 -0.23 12.56 7.14
CA TRP A 414 0.26 13.81 6.53
C TRP A 414 1.77 13.90 6.30
N CYS A 415 2.63 13.21 7.05
CA CYS A 415 4.08 13.40 6.90
C CYS A 415 4.56 12.96 5.51
N SER A 416 4.10 11.79 5.02
CA SER A 416 4.42 11.27 3.69
C SER A 416 3.84 12.15 2.57
N ALA A 417 2.60 12.60 2.75
CA ALA A 417 1.89 13.52 1.85
C ALA A 417 2.62 14.86 1.75
N PHE A 418 3.06 15.41 2.89
CA PHE A 418 3.79 16.67 2.94
C PHE A 418 5.17 16.57 2.29
N TRP A 419 5.87 15.44 2.43
CA TRP A 419 7.10 15.19 1.67
C TRP A 419 6.87 15.29 0.16
N TYR A 420 5.80 14.68 -0.34
CA TYR A 420 5.42 14.80 -1.74
C TYR A 420 5.13 16.25 -2.13
N LYS A 421 4.19 16.90 -1.44
CA LYS A 421 3.77 18.27 -1.75
C LYS A 421 4.95 19.24 -1.73
N GLN A 422 5.84 19.13 -0.74
CA GLN A 422 6.98 20.01 -0.60
C GLN A 422 8.03 19.81 -1.69
N ARG A 423 8.35 18.56 -2.03
CA ARG A 423 9.49 18.26 -2.92
C ARG A 423 9.11 18.19 -4.38
N VAL A 424 7.89 17.74 -4.69
CA VAL A 424 7.38 17.62 -6.06
C VAL A 424 6.60 18.86 -6.46
N GLU A 425 5.66 19.30 -5.64
CA GLU A 425 4.77 20.43 -5.97
C GLU A 425 5.34 21.79 -5.53
N GLY A 426 6.32 21.77 -4.63
CA GLY A 426 6.95 22.97 -4.10
C GLY A 426 6.13 23.71 -3.04
N PHE A 427 5.19 23.02 -2.41
CA PHE A 427 4.33 23.56 -1.35
C PHE A 427 5.11 23.78 -0.05
N ARG A 428 5.06 24.99 0.52
CA ARG A 428 5.63 25.32 1.85
C ARG A 428 7.05 24.80 2.07
N LYS A 429 7.96 25.10 1.12
CA LYS A 429 9.40 24.77 1.21
C LYS A 429 10.12 25.43 2.39
N ASP A 430 9.49 26.41 3.04
CA ASP A 430 9.98 27.08 4.23
C ASP A 430 9.81 26.24 5.51
N VAL A 431 8.86 25.29 5.54
CA VAL A 431 8.57 24.50 6.74
C VAL A 431 9.52 23.31 6.86
N VAL A 432 10.08 23.13 8.06
CA VAL A 432 10.93 22.00 8.41
C VAL A 432 10.10 20.93 9.10
N LEU A 433 9.84 19.81 8.42
CA LEU A 433 9.23 18.62 9.02
C LEU A 433 10.30 17.72 9.64
N ILE A 434 10.16 17.45 10.94
CA ILE A 434 10.91 16.44 11.68
C ILE A 434 9.96 15.28 12.01
N GLU A 435 10.00 14.25 11.17
CA GLU A 435 9.30 12.99 11.41
C GLU A 435 10.01 12.19 12.50
N MET A 436 9.32 11.95 13.60
CA MET A 436 9.95 11.49 14.83
C MET A 436 10.22 9.98 14.86
N GLU A 437 9.41 9.15 14.21
CA GLU A 437 9.69 7.72 14.07
C GLU A 437 10.90 7.46 13.16
N LEU A 438 11.08 8.30 12.14
CA LEU A 438 12.26 8.25 11.31
C LEU A 438 13.52 8.73 12.04
N LEU A 439 13.42 9.68 12.98
CA LEU A 439 14.57 10.08 13.81
C LEU A 439 15.20 8.88 14.53
N ARG A 440 14.41 7.85 14.84
CA ARG A 440 14.87 6.58 15.43
C ARG A 440 15.56 5.67 14.41
N ARG A 441 15.99 6.17 13.25
CA ARG A 441 16.77 5.46 12.23
C ARG A 441 18.05 6.22 11.87
N THR A 442 19.21 5.57 11.89
CA THR A 442 20.54 6.22 11.78
C THR A 442 20.75 7.07 10.52
N TRP A 443 19.96 6.83 9.47
CA TRP A 443 20.03 7.56 8.21
C TRP A 443 19.29 8.91 8.27
N TYR A 444 18.17 9.00 9.01
CA TYR A 444 17.29 10.16 8.92
C TYR A 444 17.81 11.42 9.61
N PRO A 445 18.40 11.37 10.83
CA PRO A 445 19.03 12.55 11.42
C PRO A 445 20.14 13.13 10.53
N LYS A 446 20.90 12.29 9.83
CA LYS A 446 21.91 12.71 8.84
C LYS A 446 21.27 13.30 7.58
N GLN A 447 20.14 12.76 7.14
CA GLN A 447 19.37 13.32 6.03
C GLN A 447 18.80 14.70 6.40
N LEU A 448 18.22 14.86 7.60
CA LEU A 448 17.77 16.15 8.12
C LEU A 448 18.91 17.16 8.22
N GLN A 449 20.08 16.74 8.70
CA GLN A 449 21.27 17.62 8.75
C GLN A 449 21.68 18.12 7.37
N ARG A 450 21.49 17.30 6.32
CA ARG A 450 21.77 17.69 4.94
C ARG A 450 20.70 18.61 4.36
N TRP A 451 19.42 18.38 4.66
CA TRP A 451 18.33 19.23 4.19
C TRP A 451 18.28 20.58 4.90
N TYR A 452 18.50 20.57 6.22
CA TYR A 452 18.32 21.72 7.11
C TYR A 452 19.52 21.89 8.05
N PRO A 453 20.75 22.11 7.51
CA PRO A 453 21.95 22.25 8.33
C PRO A 453 21.84 23.40 9.34
N GLN A 454 21.11 24.46 9.00
CA GLN A 454 20.87 25.62 9.88
C GLN A 454 20.05 25.29 11.14
N VAL A 455 19.23 24.24 11.08
CA VAL A 455 18.41 23.77 12.22
C VAL A 455 19.20 22.73 13.02
N ILE A 456 19.69 21.69 12.33
CA ILE A 456 20.25 20.50 13.00
C ILE A 456 21.67 20.72 13.53
N ASN A 457 22.50 21.55 12.88
CA ASN A 457 23.89 21.75 13.34
C ASN A 457 23.99 22.50 14.67
N LYS A 458 22.95 23.21 15.11
CA LYS A 458 22.90 23.81 16.46
C LYS A 458 22.93 22.72 17.54
N SER A 459 22.38 21.55 17.23
CA SER A 459 22.29 20.37 18.11
C SER A 459 23.29 19.28 17.75
N LYS A 460 24.43 19.64 17.15
CA LYS A 460 25.40 18.66 16.63
C LYS A 460 25.97 17.74 17.72
N ALA A 461 26.23 18.26 18.92
CA ALA A 461 26.77 17.46 20.02
C ALA A 461 25.78 16.39 20.48
N GLU A 462 24.51 16.78 20.65
CA GLU A 462 23.43 15.88 21.05
C GLU A 462 23.11 14.88 19.93
N LEU A 463 23.17 15.31 18.67
CA LEU A 463 23.06 14.43 17.51
C LEU A 463 24.14 13.34 17.52
N GLU A 464 25.41 13.69 17.74
CA GLU A 464 26.52 12.73 17.76
C GLU A 464 26.39 11.74 18.93
N ALA A 465 25.96 12.22 20.10
CA ALA A 465 25.68 11.35 21.25
C ALA A 465 24.54 10.37 20.97
N PHE A 466 23.42 10.86 20.42
CA PHE A 466 22.28 10.02 20.05
C PHE A 466 22.63 8.99 18.96
N LEU A 467 23.33 9.41 17.90
CA LEU A 467 23.73 8.51 16.81
C LEU A 467 24.67 7.39 17.28
N THR A 468 25.51 7.66 18.30
CA THR A 468 26.40 6.65 18.88
C THR A 468 25.58 5.50 19.48
N GLU A 469 24.58 5.81 20.30
CA GLU A 469 23.71 4.80 20.90
C GLU A 469 22.81 4.11 19.86
N LEU A 470 22.29 4.89 18.91
CA LEU A 470 21.39 4.37 17.88
C LEU A 470 22.08 3.39 16.93
N GLU A 471 23.35 3.61 16.58
CA GLU A 471 24.10 2.68 15.73
C GLU A 471 24.39 1.36 16.45
N ILE A 472 24.61 1.36 17.77
CA ILE A 472 24.74 0.14 18.57
C ILE A 472 23.42 -0.65 18.53
N PHE A 473 22.28 0.03 18.72
CA PHE A 473 20.95 -0.59 18.64
C PHE A 473 20.68 -1.20 17.25
N GLU A 474 20.84 -0.43 16.17
CA GLU A 474 20.54 -0.90 14.82
C GLU A 474 21.45 -2.04 14.35
N SER A 475 22.71 -2.05 14.79
CA SER A 475 23.66 -3.12 14.48
C SER A 475 23.41 -4.42 15.27
N GLY A 476 22.45 -4.42 16.20
CA GLY A 476 22.16 -5.55 17.08
C GLY A 476 23.20 -5.73 18.20
N GLY A 477 23.92 -4.66 18.54
CA GLY A 477 24.84 -4.62 19.67
C GLY A 477 24.11 -4.57 21.01
N ASN A 478 24.86 -4.77 22.10
CA ASN A 478 24.35 -4.61 23.45
C ASN A 478 24.24 -3.12 23.79
N TYR A 479 23.01 -2.59 23.80
CA TYR A 479 22.72 -1.17 24.06
C TYR A 479 21.95 -1.01 25.37
N ASN A 480 21.98 0.19 25.94
CA ASN A 480 21.17 0.54 27.11
C ASN A 480 19.91 1.29 26.66
N PRO A 481 18.70 0.71 26.80
CA PRO A 481 17.46 1.35 26.34
C PRO A 481 17.20 2.72 26.99
N ASN A 482 17.53 2.87 28.28
CA ASN A 482 17.33 4.13 28.99
C ASN A 482 18.31 5.21 28.52
N LEU A 483 19.55 4.83 28.20
CA LEU A 483 20.54 5.76 27.65
C LEU A 483 20.14 6.20 26.24
N LEU A 484 19.71 5.27 25.39
CA LEU A 484 19.23 5.56 24.04
C LEU A 484 18.02 6.49 24.07
N GLN A 485 17.02 6.21 24.91
CA GLN A 485 15.84 7.05 25.05
C GLN A 485 16.20 8.44 25.61
N SER A 486 17.08 8.52 26.61
CA SER A 486 17.55 9.80 27.15
C SER A 486 18.32 10.63 26.11
N ALA A 487 19.22 10.00 25.34
CA ALA A 487 19.95 10.68 24.27
C ALA A 487 19.01 11.15 23.14
N PHE A 488 17.98 10.36 22.83
CA PHE A 488 16.94 10.74 21.88
C PHE A 488 16.16 11.97 22.34
N GLU A 489 15.64 11.96 23.57
CA GLU A 489 14.91 13.09 24.15
C GLU A 489 15.78 14.34 24.25
N GLN A 490 17.04 14.20 24.68
CA GLN A 490 17.99 15.32 24.71
C GLN A 490 18.24 15.89 23.30
N PHE A 491 18.39 15.04 22.29
CA PHE A 491 18.57 15.52 20.92
C PHE A 491 17.35 16.29 20.44
N VAL A 492 16.14 15.74 20.57
CA VAL A 492 14.91 16.42 20.12
C VAL A 492 14.67 17.72 20.88
N ASN A 493 14.75 17.73 22.22
CA ASN A 493 14.59 18.96 23.00
C ASN A 493 15.67 19.99 22.68
N SER A 494 16.91 19.58 22.41
CA SER A 494 17.95 20.53 22.01
C SER A 494 17.64 21.20 20.67
N ILE A 495 16.96 20.51 19.73
CA ILE A 495 16.51 21.14 18.48
C ILE A 495 15.50 22.23 18.79
N ILE A 496 14.55 21.95 19.71
CA ILE A 496 13.52 22.89 20.14
C ILE A 496 14.20 24.11 20.78
N GLU A 497 14.91 23.91 21.88
CA GLU A 497 15.54 24.98 22.68
C GLU A 497 16.48 25.86 21.84
N LYS A 498 17.35 25.26 21.03
CA LYS A 498 18.36 26.01 20.26
C LYS A 498 17.81 26.70 19.02
N ASN A 499 16.58 26.38 18.60
CA ASN A 499 15.94 27.03 17.45
C ASN A 499 14.80 27.97 17.82
N TYR A 500 14.31 27.92 19.07
CA TYR A 500 13.14 28.66 19.54
C TYR A 500 13.15 30.15 19.17
N GLU A 501 14.26 30.85 19.44
CA GLU A 501 14.42 32.29 19.12
C GLU A 501 14.44 32.62 17.61
N SER A 502 14.66 31.62 16.77
CA SER A 502 14.90 31.82 15.33
C SER A 502 13.80 31.27 14.42
N HIS A 503 12.99 30.35 14.94
CA HIS A 503 11.94 29.69 14.17
C HIS A 503 10.74 29.44 15.09
N PRO A 504 9.51 29.68 14.63
CA PRO A 504 8.31 29.17 15.28
C PRO A 504 8.35 27.64 15.37
N ILE A 505 8.09 27.07 16.55
CA ILE A 505 8.17 25.62 16.77
C ILE A 505 6.78 25.06 17.06
N TYR A 506 6.47 23.98 16.37
CA TYR A 506 5.20 23.27 16.47
C TYR A 506 5.42 21.79 16.73
N ILE A 507 4.47 21.18 17.41
CA ILE A 507 4.31 19.74 17.53
C ILE A 507 2.90 19.34 17.13
N THR A 508 2.68 18.09 16.76
CA THR A 508 1.33 17.55 16.58
C THR A 508 0.80 16.91 17.88
N LEU A 509 -0.51 16.67 17.95
CA LEU A 509 -1.19 16.16 19.14
C LEU A 509 -0.60 14.83 19.64
N ASP A 510 -0.25 13.93 18.73
CA ASP A 510 0.38 12.64 19.03
C ASP A 510 1.73 12.79 19.74
N ILE A 511 2.52 13.82 19.42
CA ILE A 511 3.76 14.11 20.15
C ILE A 511 3.43 14.56 21.57
N SER A 512 2.48 15.50 21.71
CA SER A 512 2.06 16.01 23.02
C SER A 512 1.49 14.91 23.93
N GLU A 513 0.81 13.92 23.36
CA GLU A 513 0.15 12.85 24.12
C GLU A 513 1.05 11.65 24.40
N ARG A 514 1.92 11.29 23.46
CA ARG A 514 2.68 10.02 23.51
C ARG A 514 4.13 10.19 23.93
N GLU A 515 4.69 11.40 23.86
CA GLU A 515 6.09 11.68 24.16
C GLU A 515 6.23 12.71 25.31
N PRO A 516 5.95 12.31 26.56
CA PRO A 516 5.93 13.24 27.71
C PRO A 516 7.30 13.86 28.04
N GLY A 517 8.38 13.32 27.48
CA GLY A 517 9.74 13.85 27.61
C GLY A 517 10.05 14.99 26.64
N ILE A 518 9.21 15.23 25.63
CA ILE A 518 9.43 16.23 24.58
C ILE A 518 8.62 17.49 24.86
N ALA A 519 9.24 18.66 24.70
CA ALA A 519 8.61 19.98 24.81
C ALA A 519 7.91 20.28 26.16
N ARG A 520 8.19 19.50 27.22
CA ARG A 520 7.46 19.56 28.50
C ARG A 520 7.47 20.93 29.20
N ASN A 521 8.46 21.77 28.92
CA ASN A 521 8.61 23.09 29.53
C ASN A 521 7.90 24.21 28.77
N TYR A 522 7.18 23.89 27.69
CA TYR A 522 6.46 24.85 26.85
C TYR A 522 4.95 24.69 27.01
N TYR A 523 4.23 25.81 26.89
CA TYR A 523 2.79 25.82 26.67
C TYR A 523 2.49 25.38 25.24
N HIS A 524 1.42 24.60 25.08
CA HIS A 524 0.98 24.06 23.79
C HIS A 524 -0.25 24.85 23.30
N ILE A 525 -0.02 25.78 22.37
CA ILE A 525 -1.07 26.66 21.84
C ILE A 525 -1.65 26.05 20.56
N PRO A 526 -2.94 25.70 20.51
CA PRO A 526 -3.52 25.08 19.33
C PRO A 526 -3.67 26.11 18.20
N ILE A 527 -2.98 25.87 17.08
CA ILE A 527 -3.01 26.67 15.86
C ILE A 527 -3.35 25.75 14.68
N GLY A 528 -4.61 25.77 14.23
CA GLY A 528 -5.09 24.84 13.21
C GLY A 528 -5.02 23.39 13.71
N PHE A 529 -4.32 22.52 12.99
CA PHE A 529 -4.12 21.11 13.36
C PHE A 529 -2.73 20.84 13.99
N ALA A 530 -2.08 21.87 14.52
CA ALA A 530 -0.80 21.78 15.20
C ALA A 530 -0.83 22.54 16.53
N LEU A 531 0.17 22.29 17.39
CA LEU A 531 0.36 22.93 18.69
C LEU A 531 1.65 23.75 18.63
N GLN A 532 1.55 25.07 18.70
CA GLN A 532 2.71 25.95 18.81
C GLN A 532 3.27 25.90 20.23
N LEU A 533 4.60 25.83 20.35
CA LEU A 533 5.30 25.89 21.62
C LEU A 533 5.53 27.35 22.03
N GLN A 534 5.20 27.71 23.28
CA GLN A 534 5.48 29.02 23.87
C GLN A 534 6.06 28.90 25.29
N GLU A 535 7.04 29.72 25.66
CA GLU A 535 7.62 29.74 27.02
C GLU A 535 6.73 30.47 28.03
N ASP A 536 5.96 31.45 27.57
CA ASP A 536 5.01 32.22 28.37
C ASP A 536 3.67 32.38 27.65
N MET A 537 2.70 32.93 28.39
CA MET A 537 1.32 33.16 27.95
C MET A 537 0.95 34.65 28.06
N GLU A 538 1.93 35.55 27.92
CA GLU A 538 1.69 36.98 28.22
C GLU A 538 0.66 37.62 27.29
N GLU A 539 0.63 37.23 26.01
CA GLU A 539 -0.38 37.68 25.05
C GLU A 539 -1.06 36.50 24.35
N ALA A 540 -2.39 36.44 24.46
CA ALA A 540 -3.18 35.44 23.76
C ALA A 540 -3.10 35.67 22.24
N LYS A 541 -2.73 34.62 21.51
CA LYS A 541 -2.60 34.67 20.06
C LYS A 541 -3.97 34.66 19.39
N GLU A 542 -4.11 35.55 18.42
CA GLU A 542 -5.34 35.61 17.63
C GLU A 542 -5.41 34.41 16.66
N ILE A 543 -6.49 33.62 16.74
CA ILE A 543 -6.70 32.48 15.83
C ILE A 543 -7.33 32.96 14.52
N ASP A 544 -6.81 32.48 13.39
CA ASP A 544 -7.38 32.76 12.06
C ASP A 544 -8.14 31.55 11.52
N MET A 545 -9.44 31.49 11.82
CA MET A 545 -10.33 30.41 11.36
C MET A 545 -10.51 30.38 9.85
N SER A 546 -10.18 31.46 9.12
CA SER A 546 -10.36 31.52 7.66
C SER A 546 -9.38 30.62 6.90
N LYS A 547 -8.26 30.27 7.52
CA LYS A 547 -7.24 29.35 6.98
C LYS A 547 -7.65 27.89 7.05
N ILE A 548 -8.62 27.53 7.90
CA ILE A 548 -9.11 26.17 8.03
C ILE A 548 -10.25 25.94 7.02
N LYS A 549 -10.05 25.01 6.09
CA LYS A 549 -11.00 24.65 5.03
C LYS A 549 -11.57 23.26 5.29
N ILE A 550 -12.83 23.20 5.72
CA ILE A 550 -13.44 21.95 6.17
C ILE A 550 -14.47 21.34 5.21
N ASP A 551 -14.98 22.10 4.26
CA ASP A 551 -16.11 21.66 3.43
C ASP A 551 -15.74 20.47 2.53
N ARG A 552 -14.60 20.56 1.83
CA ARG A 552 -14.10 19.47 0.97
C ARG A 552 -13.65 18.27 1.81
N PHE A 553 -12.98 18.51 2.93
CA PHE A 553 -12.58 17.48 3.88
C PHE A 553 -13.80 16.69 4.40
N ALA A 554 -14.82 17.40 4.88
CA ALA A 554 -16.07 16.81 5.37
C ALA A 554 -16.83 16.03 4.29
N ASN A 555 -16.88 16.57 3.07
CA ASN A 555 -17.53 15.89 1.95
C ASN A 555 -16.78 14.63 1.50
N SER A 556 -15.45 14.60 1.62
CA SER A 556 -14.61 13.45 1.25
C SER A 556 -14.83 12.22 2.14
N MET A 557 -15.48 12.40 3.31
CA MET A 557 -15.85 11.29 4.22
C MET A 557 -17.22 10.68 3.91
N LYS A 558 -18.07 11.33 3.11
CA LYS A 558 -19.43 10.85 2.86
C LYS A 558 -19.42 9.57 2.04
N GLY A 559 -20.15 8.55 2.50
CA GLY A 559 -20.29 7.26 1.80
C GLY A 559 -19.08 6.35 1.92
N LYS A 560 -18.01 6.77 2.62
CA LYS A 560 -16.87 5.91 2.89
C LYS A 560 -17.13 4.97 4.06
N SER A 561 -16.66 3.73 3.94
CA SER A 561 -16.65 2.81 5.08
C SER A 561 -15.69 3.30 6.15
N ASP A 562 -16.12 3.33 7.41
CA ASP A 562 -15.26 3.63 8.55
C ASP A 562 -14.18 2.55 8.68
N ASN A 563 -13.01 2.83 8.12
CA ASN A 563 -11.77 2.11 8.42
C ASN A 563 -10.94 2.94 9.42
N HIS A 564 -9.96 2.30 10.05
CA HIS A 564 -9.17 2.93 11.12
C HIS A 564 -8.44 4.21 10.69
N LEU A 565 -8.05 4.35 9.42
CA LEU A 565 -7.38 5.54 8.90
C LEU A 565 -8.36 6.70 8.72
N ILE A 566 -9.53 6.42 8.14
CA ILE A 566 -10.59 7.41 7.94
C ILE A 566 -11.15 7.86 9.30
N SER A 567 -11.42 6.92 10.22
CA SER A 567 -11.85 7.27 11.57
C SER A 567 -10.76 8.03 12.33
N GLY A 568 -9.50 7.61 12.20
CA GLY A 568 -8.36 8.24 12.86
C GLY A 568 -8.14 9.69 12.42
N ILE A 569 -8.10 9.96 11.11
CA ILE A 569 -7.91 11.34 10.60
C ILE A 569 -9.11 12.23 10.94
N LYS A 570 -10.32 11.67 10.93
CA LYS A 570 -11.56 12.35 11.32
C LYS A 570 -11.53 12.76 12.79
N ASP A 571 -11.18 11.83 13.69
CA ASP A 571 -11.11 12.09 15.12
C ASP A 571 -9.97 13.06 15.46
N LEU A 572 -8.79 12.91 14.84
CA LEU A 572 -7.69 13.87 15.00
C LEU A 572 -8.10 15.29 14.58
N ALA A 573 -8.75 15.44 13.42
CA ALA A 573 -9.22 16.75 12.97
C ALA A 573 -10.25 17.35 13.93
N ALA A 574 -11.21 16.55 14.41
CA ALA A 574 -12.22 16.99 15.37
C ALA A 574 -11.59 17.40 16.71
N ILE A 575 -10.68 16.60 17.27
CA ILE A 575 -10.01 16.90 18.54
C ILE A 575 -9.16 18.17 18.42
N ASN A 576 -8.41 18.35 17.33
CA ASN A 576 -7.66 19.58 17.11
C ASN A 576 -8.58 20.82 17.10
N LEU A 577 -9.73 20.74 16.42
CA LEU A 577 -10.71 21.84 16.42
C LEU A 577 -11.31 22.10 17.80
N MET A 578 -11.57 21.05 18.59
CA MET A 578 -12.03 21.21 19.97
C MET A 578 -10.98 21.85 20.87
N ASN A 579 -9.69 21.55 20.65
CA ASN A 579 -8.59 22.22 21.34
C ASN A 579 -8.52 23.71 20.95
N VAL A 580 -8.66 24.03 19.65
CA VAL A 580 -8.75 25.42 19.17
C VAL A 580 -9.93 26.15 19.81
N ALA A 581 -11.11 25.51 19.88
CA ALA A 581 -12.29 26.10 20.50
C ALA A 581 -12.06 26.41 21.99
N SER A 582 -11.50 25.45 22.72
CA SER A 582 -11.18 25.59 24.15
C SER A 582 -10.21 26.74 24.39
N TYR A 583 -9.16 26.85 23.57
CA TYR A 583 -8.23 27.97 23.63
C TYR A 583 -8.88 29.31 23.33
N CYS A 584 -9.73 29.39 22.30
CA CYS A 584 -10.46 30.60 21.94
C CYS A 584 -11.35 31.08 23.09
N ILE A 585 -12.04 30.18 23.79
CA ILE A 585 -12.87 30.52 24.97
C ILE A 585 -11.99 31.12 26.08
N LEU A 586 -10.89 30.44 26.43
CA LEU A 586 -9.96 30.90 27.47
C LEU A 586 -9.30 32.24 27.11
N SER A 587 -9.22 32.55 25.82
CA SER A 587 -8.59 33.76 25.27
C SER A 587 -9.59 34.86 24.89
N ALA A 588 -10.86 34.76 25.32
CA ALA A 588 -11.92 35.72 25.00
C ALA A 588 -12.18 35.93 23.49
N GLN A 589 -12.02 34.88 22.68
CA GLN A 589 -12.29 34.82 21.24
C GLN A 589 -13.54 33.96 20.94
N GLU A 590 -14.67 34.24 21.61
CA GLU A 590 -15.88 33.39 21.62
C GLU A 590 -16.45 33.10 20.21
N GLU A 591 -16.52 34.11 19.33
CA GLU A 591 -17.03 33.90 17.96
C GLU A 591 -16.24 32.83 17.19
N LYS A 592 -14.92 32.77 17.41
CA LYS A 592 -14.05 31.79 16.75
C LYS A 592 -14.17 30.41 17.37
N ALA A 593 -14.42 30.34 18.67
CA ALA A 593 -14.72 29.09 19.36
C ALA A 593 -15.98 28.43 18.77
N ILE A 594 -17.03 29.21 18.53
CA ILE A 594 -18.27 28.73 17.89
C ILE A 594 -17.97 28.15 16.50
N VAL A 595 -17.20 28.87 15.67
CA VAL A 595 -16.81 28.37 14.33
C VAL A 595 -16.02 27.06 14.41
N ALA A 596 -15.08 26.95 15.37
CA ALA A 596 -14.29 25.74 15.55
C ALA A 596 -15.17 24.54 15.98
N ILE A 597 -16.11 24.76 16.90
CA ILE A 597 -17.11 23.76 17.32
C ILE A 597 -17.97 23.33 16.13
N ASP A 598 -18.48 24.28 15.34
CA ASP A 598 -19.29 23.97 14.15
C ASP A 598 -18.52 23.16 13.11
N TYR A 599 -17.22 23.45 12.92
CA TYR A 599 -16.35 22.67 12.05
C TYR A 599 -16.15 21.25 12.59
N ALA A 600 -15.93 21.10 13.91
CA ALA A 600 -15.77 19.80 14.54
C ALA A 600 -17.05 18.95 14.40
N LYS A 601 -18.23 19.55 14.58
CA LYS A 601 -19.54 18.92 14.35
C LYS A 601 -19.71 18.45 12.91
N LYS A 602 -19.24 19.24 11.94
CA LYS A 602 -19.35 18.88 10.53
C LYS A 602 -18.47 17.68 10.16
N ILE A 603 -17.36 17.50 10.86
CA ILE A 603 -16.42 16.37 10.66
C ILE A 603 -16.89 15.12 11.40
N SER A 604 -17.13 15.25 12.71
CA SER A 604 -17.40 14.12 13.60
C SER A 604 -18.51 14.48 14.59
N PRO A 605 -19.78 14.52 14.14
CA PRO A 605 -20.91 14.89 15.01
C PRO A 605 -21.12 13.87 16.14
N ASP A 606 -20.64 12.64 15.95
CA ASP A 606 -20.81 11.57 16.94
C ASP A 606 -19.73 11.50 18.01
N ASN A 607 -18.64 12.27 17.85
CA ASN A 607 -17.51 12.26 18.77
C ASN A 607 -17.93 12.78 20.16
N GLU A 608 -17.52 12.08 21.22
CA GLU A 608 -17.95 12.37 22.58
C GLU A 608 -17.51 13.76 23.06
N PHE A 609 -16.32 14.23 22.65
CA PHE A 609 -15.85 15.58 22.98
C PHE A 609 -16.69 16.66 22.30
N VAL A 610 -17.11 16.40 21.06
CA VAL A 610 -17.99 17.30 20.30
C VAL A 610 -19.38 17.36 20.95
N LYS A 611 -19.94 16.20 21.33
CA LYS A 611 -21.25 16.11 22.02
C LYS A 611 -21.24 16.83 23.37
N ARG A 612 -20.20 16.63 24.20
CA ARG A 612 -20.09 17.32 25.50
C ARG A 612 -19.97 18.83 25.36
N ALA A 613 -19.38 19.32 24.28
CA ALA A 613 -19.33 20.76 24.03
C ALA A 613 -20.71 21.36 23.75
N GLU A 614 -21.65 20.59 23.15
CA GLU A 614 -23.04 21.04 22.95
C GLU A 614 -23.85 21.16 24.24
N GLU A 615 -23.50 20.39 25.27
CA GLU A 615 -24.19 20.44 26.55
C GLU A 615 -23.74 21.63 27.40
N LEU A 616 -22.55 22.15 27.12
CA LEU A 616 -21.90 23.21 27.89
C LEU A 616 -22.07 24.60 27.28
N TRP A 617 -22.40 24.69 25.98
CA TRP A 617 -22.42 25.93 25.19
C TRP A 617 -23.53 25.87 24.14
#